data_AF-W4G591-F1
#
_entry.id   AF-W4G591-F1
#
_cell.length_a   1.000
_cell.length_b   1.000
_cell.length_c   1.000
_cell.angle_alpha   90.00
_cell.angle_beta   90.00
_cell.angle_gamma   90.00
#
_symmetry.space_group_name_H-M   'P 1'
#
loop_
_entity.id
_entity.type
_entity.pdbx_description
1 polymer ?
#
loop_
_entity_poly.entity_id
_entity_poly.type
_entity_poly.pdbx_seq_one_letter_code
_entity_poly.pdbx_strand_id
1 'polypeptide(L)'
;MQVPRQFMILLLAAGHVVRAQNATTLWGVCPETIIAPTDMAMCLQEASGAIVPSPKSARDVDLTARGIQVVGSLPSEAASLNLSNNSIRDIPAYVPNSQLTALNLTFNAFTQASALALPPSITTLDLSHNFITRLFRWTALDNSFVTTLDLTGNPLRSFDVSPATFALLTKPNFVLKLDRPLAADVVATCVGAPMLLPNHPNTYLCVYNGSHEDVSSMAFAFLAKYTIVLVALFVVLMVVRRYFRRRLDRRMQLMPRDTYLSSNCNFLDNEPIQYRQTVQLPRQ
;
A
#
# COMPACT_ATOMS: atom_id res chain seq x y z
N MET A 1 -10.55 29.53 -6.68
CA MET A 1 -10.77 28.07 -6.75
C MET A 1 -10.25 27.46 -5.46
N GLN A 2 -11.09 26.70 -4.78
CA GLN A 2 -11.00 26.34 -3.36
C GLN A 2 -11.24 24.84 -3.25
N VAL A 3 -10.22 24.06 -2.85
CA VAL A 3 -10.21 22.59 -2.57
C VAL A 3 -9.00 22.33 -1.64
N PRO A 4 -9.03 21.42 -0.63
CA PRO A 4 -9.18 21.81 0.76
C PRO A 4 -8.02 21.38 1.69
N ARG A 5 -8.11 21.86 2.94
CA ARG A 5 -7.21 21.68 4.09
C ARG A 5 -6.75 20.24 4.32
N GLN A 6 -5.44 20.01 4.20
CA GLN A 6 -4.75 18.88 4.82
C GLN A 6 -4.46 19.21 6.29
N PHE A 7 -4.74 18.25 7.18
CA PHE A 7 -4.33 18.24 8.58
C PHE A 7 -2.80 18.20 8.65
N MET A 8 -2.19 19.38 8.71
CA MET A 8 -0.78 19.55 8.99
C MET A 8 -0.62 19.61 10.51
N ILE A 9 -0.11 18.54 11.12
CA ILE A 9 0.31 18.54 12.53
C ILE A 9 1.52 19.47 12.61
N LEU A 10 1.27 20.72 12.99
CA LEU A 10 2.29 21.72 13.22
C LEU A 10 2.73 21.61 14.68
N LEU A 11 3.92 21.05 14.91
CA LEU A 11 4.67 21.28 16.14
C LEU A 11 5.06 22.76 16.18
N LEU A 12 4.31 23.56 16.94
CA LEU A 12 4.75 24.88 17.38
C LEU A 12 4.81 24.92 18.90
N ALA A 13 6.01 25.26 19.37
CA ALA A 13 6.29 25.65 20.73
C ALA A 13 5.47 26.90 21.13
N ALA A 14 5.19 26.98 22.43
CA ALA A 14 4.51 28.07 23.16
C ALA A 14 2.97 28.14 23.06
N GLY A 15 2.31 27.45 23.98
CA GLY A 15 1.20 28.05 24.74
C GLY A 15 -0.20 28.09 24.13
N HIS A 16 -0.48 27.44 23.00
CA HIS A 16 -1.86 27.25 22.53
C HIS A 16 -2.22 25.77 22.53
N VAL A 17 -3.00 25.38 23.54
CA VAL A 17 -3.67 24.08 23.62
C VAL A 17 -4.47 23.89 22.35
N VAL A 18 -4.13 22.88 21.54
CA VAL A 18 -5.03 22.38 20.50
C VAL A 18 -6.22 21.77 21.23
N ARG A 19 -7.18 22.61 21.59
CA ARG A 19 -8.50 22.17 22.04
C ARG A 19 -9.09 21.51 20.79
N ALA A 20 -9.17 20.18 20.79
CA ALA A 20 -9.90 19.44 19.77
C ALA A 20 -11.40 19.80 19.93
N GLN A 21 -11.78 20.97 19.42
CA GLN A 21 -13.17 21.41 19.43
C GLN A 21 -13.94 20.41 18.58
N ASN A 22 -15.01 19.84 19.14
CA ASN A 22 -15.95 18.92 18.50
C ASN A 22 -15.55 17.44 18.40
N ALA A 23 -14.49 16.97 19.09
CA ALA A 23 -14.17 15.54 19.13
C ALA A 23 -13.78 15.08 20.53
N THR A 24 -14.36 13.96 20.98
CA THR A 24 -13.91 13.30 22.22
C THR A 24 -12.54 12.68 21.97
N THR A 25 -11.57 13.06 22.82
CA THR A 25 -10.16 12.74 22.67
C THR A 25 -9.64 12.02 23.91
N LEU A 26 -9.01 10.87 23.73
CA LEU A 26 -8.27 10.17 24.78
C LEU A 26 -6.82 10.67 24.83
N TRP A 27 -6.37 11.08 26.00
CA TRP A 27 -5.00 11.48 26.26
C TRP A 27 -4.35 10.53 27.27
N GLY A 28 -3.32 9.79 26.83
CA GLY A 28 -2.51 8.95 27.71
C GLY A 28 -1.63 9.74 28.67
N VAL A 29 -1.45 11.05 28.45
CA VAL A 29 -0.96 12.03 29.43
C VAL A 29 -1.80 13.29 29.29
N CYS A 30 -2.35 13.80 30.39
CA CYS A 30 -3.12 15.04 30.35
C CYS A 30 -2.23 16.25 30.01
N PRO A 31 -2.64 17.12 29.08
CA PRO A 31 -1.89 18.33 28.78
C PRO A 31 -1.80 19.27 29.99
N GLU A 32 -0.61 19.79 30.28
CA GLU A 32 -0.23 20.52 31.51
C GLU A 32 -1.03 21.80 31.82
N THR A 33 -1.83 22.29 30.89
CA THR A 33 -2.61 23.53 31.06
C THR A 33 -3.89 23.33 31.87
N ILE A 34 -4.16 22.12 32.38
CA ILE A 34 -5.50 21.72 32.83
C ILE A 34 -5.50 20.95 34.15
N ILE A 35 -4.77 21.44 35.18
CA ILE A 35 -4.71 20.96 36.60
C ILE A 35 -3.33 20.34 36.94
N ALA A 36 -2.90 20.54 38.19
CA ALA A 36 -1.58 20.19 38.71
C ALA A 36 -1.22 18.69 38.51
N PRO A 37 0.08 18.36 38.32
CA PRO A 37 0.51 17.14 37.62
C PRO A 37 0.56 15.85 38.46
N THR A 38 -0.01 15.80 39.66
CA THR A 38 0.41 14.78 40.63
C THR A 38 -0.40 13.47 40.63
N ASP A 39 -1.68 13.50 40.23
CA ASP A 39 -2.61 12.37 40.48
C ASP A 39 -3.32 11.79 39.25
N MET A 40 -3.02 12.26 38.03
CA MET A 40 -3.82 11.96 36.84
C MET A 40 -2.95 11.28 35.78
N ALA A 41 -3.20 9.99 35.56
CA ALA A 41 -2.42 9.17 34.63
C ALA A 41 -2.86 9.31 33.17
N MET A 42 -4.13 9.61 32.96
CA MET A 42 -4.75 9.82 31.65
C MET A 42 -6.05 10.60 31.83
N CYS A 43 -6.56 11.17 30.75
CA CYS A 43 -7.86 11.83 30.75
C CYS A 43 -8.58 11.71 29.42
N LEU A 44 -9.89 11.80 29.52
CA LEU A 44 -10.80 11.94 28.40
C LEU A 44 -11.20 13.41 28.29
N GLN A 45 -10.92 14.02 27.15
CA GLN A 45 -11.44 15.33 26.80
C GLN A 45 -12.69 15.13 25.95
N GLU A 46 -13.86 15.46 26.48
CA GLU A 46 -15.11 15.38 25.73
C GLU A 46 -15.19 16.47 24.65
N ALA A 47 -16.07 16.25 23.66
CA ALA A 47 -16.34 17.26 22.63
C ALA A 47 -16.82 18.61 23.19
N SER A 48 -17.41 18.62 24.40
CA SER A 48 -17.80 19.82 25.16
C SER A 48 -16.60 20.64 25.67
N GLY A 49 -15.40 20.05 25.64
CA GLY A 49 -14.20 20.55 26.30
C GLY A 49 -14.09 20.17 27.77
N ALA A 50 -15.08 19.48 28.34
CA ALA A 50 -14.99 18.91 29.68
C ALA A 50 -13.89 17.85 29.73
N ILE A 51 -13.15 17.82 30.83
CA ILE A 51 -12.07 16.85 31.03
C ILE A 51 -12.46 15.94 32.18
N VAL A 52 -12.57 14.66 31.84
CA VAL A 52 -12.85 13.59 32.77
C VAL A 52 -11.53 12.87 33.01
N PRO A 53 -10.87 13.13 34.15
CA PRO A 53 -9.69 12.36 34.49
C PRO A 53 -10.02 10.94 34.86
N SER A 54 -9.06 10.05 34.62
CA SER A 54 -9.10 8.72 35.20
C SER A 54 -8.11 8.62 36.35
N PRO A 55 -8.47 7.95 37.45
CA PRO A 55 -7.56 7.72 38.56
C PRO A 55 -6.34 6.88 38.12
N LYS A 56 -5.19 7.22 38.71
CA LYS A 56 -3.83 6.65 38.55
C LYS A 56 -3.66 5.15 38.86
N SER A 57 -4.75 4.42 39.10
CA SER A 57 -4.69 3.05 39.65
C SER A 57 -5.69 2.10 38.99
N ALA A 58 -6.36 2.54 37.93
CA ALA A 58 -7.23 1.65 37.16
C ALA A 58 -6.36 0.71 36.32
N ARG A 59 -6.10 -0.49 36.87
CA ARG A 59 -5.43 -1.58 36.14
C ARG A 59 -6.21 -1.95 34.88
N ASP A 60 -7.53 -2.00 35.00
CA ASP A 60 -8.46 -2.31 33.92
C ASP A 60 -9.34 -1.09 33.66
N VAL A 61 -9.24 -0.58 32.44
CA VAL A 61 -9.88 0.68 32.03
C VAL A 61 -10.93 0.39 30.99
N ASP A 62 -12.18 0.74 31.29
CA ASP A 62 -13.29 0.62 30.35
C ASP A 62 -13.74 2.00 29.83
N LEU A 63 -13.49 2.22 28.54
CA LEU A 63 -13.89 3.40 27.77
C LEU A 63 -14.76 3.01 26.57
N THR A 64 -15.52 1.91 26.72
CA THR A 64 -16.49 1.47 25.72
C THR A 64 -17.56 2.53 25.47
N ALA A 65 -17.92 2.74 24.20
CA ALA A 65 -19.05 3.59 23.79
C ALA A 65 -18.98 5.04 24.32
N ARG A 66 -17.77 5.62 24.39
CA ARG A 66 -17.55 7.01 24.83
C ARG A 66 -17.52 8.03 23.70
N GLY A 67 -17.76 7.60 22.46
CA GLY A 67 -17.72 8.47 21.29
C GLY A 67 -16.32 9.02 21.00
N ILE A 68 -15.26 8.30 21.42
CA ILE A 68 -13.87 8.68 21.19
C ILE A 68 -13.60 8.63 19.69
N GLN A 69 -13.08 9.73 19.15
CA GLN A 69 -12.70 9.84 17.74
C GLN A 69 -11.19 9.98 17.58
N VAL A 70 -10.54 10.62 18.57
CA VAL A 70 -9.12 10.93 18.53
C VAL A 70 -8.43 10.27 19.72
N VAL A 71 -7.31 9.62 19.47
CA VAL A 71 -6.39 9.16 20.51
C VAL A 71 -5.09 9.94 20.37
N GLY A 72 -4.76 10.74 21.38
CA GLY A 72 -3.46 11.42 21.43
C GLY A 72 -2.33 10.44 21.74
N SER A 73 -2.54 9.60 22.75
CA SER A 73 -1.63 8.51 23.11
C SER A 73 -2.33 7.45 23.98
N LEU A 74 -1.83 6.21 23.95
CA LEU A 74 -2.20 5.17 24.92
C LEU A 74 -1.54 5.42 26.29
N PRO A 75 -2.23 5.16 27.42
CA PRO A 75 -1.74 5.44 28.77
C PRO A 75 -0.58 4.54 29.20
N SER A 76 0.18 4.98 30.21
CA SER A 76 1.30 4.20 30.76
C SER A 76 0.90 3.17 31.82
N GLU A 77 -0.13 3.45 32.61
CA GLU A 77 -0.40 2.70 33.86
C GLU A 77 -1.43 1.58 33.71
N ALA A 78 -2.31 1.67 32.71
CA ALA A 78 -3.34 0.65 32.47
C ALA A 78 -2.72 -0.67 31.99
N ALA A 79 -3.16 -1.79 32.57
CA ALA A 79 -2.78 -3.13 32.14
C ALA A 79 -3.75 -3.69 31.09
N SER A 80 -5.03 -3.34 31.18
CA SER A 80 -6.03 -3.59 30.14
C SER A 80 -6.82 -2.32 29.81
N LEU A 81 -7.09 -2.12 28.52
CA LEU A 81 -7.80 -0.96 28.01
C LEU A 81 -8.86 -1.40 26.99
N ASN A 82 -10.11 -1.14 27.32
CA ASN A 82 -11.24 -1.36 26.42
C ASN A 82 -11.67 -0.04 25.78
N LEU A 83 -11.46 0.07 24.47
CA LEU A 83 -11.86 1.20 23.62
C LEU A 83 -12.93 0.78 22.60
N SER A 84 -13.66 -0.31 22.87
CA SER A 84 -14.66 -0.83 21.95
C SER A 84 -15.81 0.14 21.68
N ASN A 85 -16.45 -0.02 20.53
CA ASN A 85 -17.66 0.73 20.14
C ASN A 85 -17.43 2.26 20.15
N ASN A 86 -16.30 2.71 19.62
CA ASN A 86 -15.96 4.12 19.46
C ASN A 86 -15.85 4.45 17.95
N SER A 87 -15.24 5.59 17.61
CA SER A 87 -15.00 6.00 16.22
C SER A 87 -13.53 6.28 15.97
N ILE A 88 -12.65 5.53 16.64
CA ILE A 88 -11.20 5.67 16.56
C ILE A 88 -10.73 5.18 15.19
N ARG A 89 -9.95 6.01 14.52
CA ARG A 89 -9.32 5.67 13.23
C ARG A 89 -7.84 5.37 13.37
N ASP A 90 -7.19 5.99 14.35
CA ASP A 90 -5.74 5.98 14.49
C ASP A 90 -5.35 5.95 15.96
N ILE A 91 -4.26 5.24 16.26
CA ILE A 91 -3.51 5.33 17.52
C ILE A 91 -2.08 5.74 17.12
N PRO A 92 -1.76 7.04 17.18
CA PRO A 92 -0.49 7.54 16.66
C PRO A 92 0.69 7.30 17.61
N ALA A 93 0.42 7.12 18.91
CA ALA A 93 1.45 7.03 19.93
C ALA A 93 0.98 6.26 21.18
N TYR A 94 1.94 5.89 22.00
CA TYR A 94 1.75 5.38 23.36
C TYR A 94 2.76 6.06 24.30
N VAL A 95 2.43 6.14 25.58
CA VAL A 95 3.34 6.69 26.60
C VAL A 95 4.47 5.70 26.87
N PRO A 96 5.74 6.14 26.96
CA PRO A 96 6.86 5.28 27.32
C PRO A 96 6.61 4.51 28.62
N ASN A 97 7.17 3.31 28.72
CA ASN A 97 6.99 2.39 29.86
C ASN A 97 5.54 1.96 30.10
N SER A 98 4.70 2.00 29.07
CA SER A 98 3.32 1.50 29.17
C SER A 98 3.29 0.03 29.59
N GLN A 99 2.46 -0.27 30.59
CA GLN A 99 2.22 -1.61 31.12
C GLN A 99 1.04 -2.31 30.42
N LEU A 100 0.56 -1.75 29.31
CA LEU A 100 -0.63 -2.25 28.63
C LEU A 100 -0.38 -3.62 28.00
N THR A 101 -1.10 -4.62 28.48
CA THR A 101 -1.01 -6.01 28.02
C THR A 101 -2.18 -6.42 27.12
N ALA A 102 -3.35 -5.82 27.32
CA ALA A 102 -4.56 -6.12 26.55
C ALA A 102 -5.22 -4.85 26.03
N LEU A 103 -5.46 -4.79 24.72
CA LEU A 103 -6.09 -3.66 24.06
C LEU A 103 -7.26 -4.15 23.20
N ASN A 104 -8.46 -3.67 23.51
CA ASN A 104 -9.67 -3.94 22.74
C ASN A 104 -10.08 -2.71 21.94
N LEU A 105 -10.07 -2.84 20.61
CA LEU A 105 -10.45 -1.83 19.63
C LEU A 105 -11.61 -2.30 18.74
N THR A 106 -12.42 -3.24 19.23
CA THR A 106 -13.57 -3.76 18.49
C THR A 106 -14.57 -2.66 18.13
N PHE A 107 -15.26 -2.80 16.99
CA PHE A 107 -16.27 -1.83 16.55
C PHE A 107 -15.74 -0.39 16.54
N ASN A 108 -14.63 -0.17 15.84
CA ASN A 108 -14.06 1.16 15.59
C ASN A 108 -13.99 1.43 14.08
N ALA A 109 -13.20 2.42 13.68
CA ALA A 109 -13.08 2.87 12.30
C ALA A 109 -11.67 2.61 11.71
N PHE A 110 -10.96 1.57 12.16
CA PHE A 110 -9.65 1.22 11.62
C PHE A 110 -9.75 0.75 10.16
N THR A 111 -8.80 1.17 9.34
CA THR A 111 -8.67 0.82 7.92
C THR A 111 -7.21 0.43 7.63
N GLN A 112 -6.93 0.02 6.39
CA GLN A 112 -5.55 -0.27 5.95
C GLN A 112 -4.58 0.92 6.02
N ALA A 113 -5.10 2.15 6.13
CA ALA A 113 -4.29 3.38 6.19
C ALA A 113 -4.08 3.88 7.63
N SER A 114 -4.71 3.22 8.60
CA SER A 114 -4.69 3.64 10.00
C SER A 114 -3.31 3.48 10.62
N ALA A 115 -2.86 4.51 11.32
CA ALA A 115 -1.68 4.43 12.18
C ALA A 115 -2.01 3.65 13.46
N LEU A 116 -1.13 2.72 13.83
CA LEU A 116 -1.29 1.91 15.05
C LEU A 116 0.06 1.75 15.73
N ALA A 117 0.32 2.56 16.75
CA ALA A 117 1.48 2.45 17.62
C ALA A 117 1.11 1.63 18.86
N LEU A 118 1.82 0.51 19.06
CA LEU A 118 1.57 -0.42 20.17
C LEU A 118 2.77 -0.43 21.11
N PRO A 119 2.58 -0.32 22.43
CA PRO A 119 3.66 -0.58 23.37
C PRO A 119 4.11 -2.04 23.30
N PRO A 120 5.40 -2.32 23.52
CA PRO A 120 5.96 -3.67 23.41
C PRO A 120 5.40 -4.65 24.44
N SER A 121 4.74 -4.17 25.49
CA SER A 121 4.09 -4.99 26.53
C SER A 121 2.79 -5.66 26.08
N ILE A 122 2.21 -5.27 24.93
CA ILE A 122 0.93 -5.84 24.46
C ILE A 122 1.10 -7.32 24.10
N THR A 123 0.20 -8.14 24.64
CA THR A 123 0.07 -9.56 24.33
C THR A 123 -1.25 -9.87 23.63
N THR A 124 -2.31 -9.13 23.92
CA THR A 124 -3.65 -9.33 23.36
C THR A 124 -4.13 -8.08 22.65
N LEU A 125 -4.44 -8.20 21.36
CA LEU A 125 -4.95 -7.11 20.53
C LEU A 125 -6.21 -7.58 19.79
N ASP A 126 -7.33 -6.89 20.02
CA ASP A 126 -8.58 -7.12 19.32
C ASP A 126 -8.90 -5.95 18.39
N LEU A 127 -8.87 -6.20 17.09
CA LEU A 127 -9.23 -5.26 16.03
C LEU A 127 -10.45 -5.75 15.24
N SER A 128 -11.23 -6.67 15.82
CA SER A 128 -12.40 -7.22 15.15
C SER A 128 -13.47 -6.16 14.87
N HIS A 129 -14.32 -6.41 13.88
CA HIS A 129 -15.39 -5.50 13.48
C HIS A 129 -14.92 -4.07 13.17
N ASN A 130 -13.84 -3.96 12.40
CA ASN A 130 -13.36 -2.70 11.82
C ASN A 130 -13.52 -2.73 10.29
N PHE A 131 -12.88 -1.81 9.57
CA PHE A 131 -12.96 -1.69 8.11
C PHE A 131 -11.63 -2.01 7.44
N ILE A 132 -10.83 -2.92 8.03
CA ILE A 132 -9.53 -3.31 7.51
C ILE A 132 -9.74 -4.21 6.29
N THR A 133 -9.48 -3.66 5.10
CA THR A 133 -9.60 -4.42 3.84
C THR A 133 -8.32 -5.13 3.45
N ARG A 134 -7.18 -4.58 3.85
CA ARG A 134 -5.83 -5.09 3.55
C ARG A 134 -4.92 -4.78 4.72
N LEU A 135 -3.99 -5.68 4.98
CA LEU A 135 -2.85 -5.38 5.83
C LEU A 135 -1.65 -5.26 4.91
N PHE A 136 -1.13 -4.06 4.75
CA PHE A 136 0.00 -3.79 3.87
C PHE A 136 0.98 -2.89 4.61
N ARG A 137 2.22 -3.35 4.77
CA ARG A 137 3.27 -2.64 5.55
C ARG A 137 2.82 -2.32 6.97
N TRP A 138 2.12 -3.26 7.59
CA TRP A 138 1.67 -3.09 8.96
C TRP A 138 2.81 -3.41 9.92
N THR A 139 3.63 -2.40 10.19
CA THR A 139 4.82 -2.50 11.04
C THR A 139 4.49 -2.44 12.53
N ALA A 140 3.22 -2.21 12.88
CA ALA A 140 2.75 -2.15 14.27
C ALA A 140 3.09 -3.42 15.08
N LEU A 141 3.22 -4.57 14.41
CA LEU A 141 3.56 -5.85 15.01
C LEU A 141 5.05 -6.21 14.87
N ASP A 142 5.84 -5.39 14.18
CA ASP A 142 7.27 -5.62 14.07
C ASP A 142 7.91 -5.44 15.46
N ASN A 143 8.64 -6.45 15.93
CA ASN A 143 9.19 -6.51 17.28
C ASN A 143 8.15 -6.47 18.42
N SER A 144 6.90 -6.83 18.13
CA SER A 144 5.85 -6.97 19.13
C SER A 144 5.90 -8.34 19.82
N PHE A 145 5.35 -8.40 21.03
CA PHE A 145 5.17 -9.61 21.82
C PHE A 145 3.72 -10.11 21.83
N VAL A 146 2.88 -9.60 20.90
CA VAL A 146 1.49 -10.04 20.71
C VAL A 146 1.45 -11.55 20.51
N THR A 147 0.59 -12.21 21.28
CA THR A 147 0.29 -13.64 21.17
C THR A 147 -1.12 -13.87 20.66
N THR A 148 -2.04 -12.93 20.83
CA THR A 148 -3.41 -13.03 20.34
C THR A 148 -3.77 -11.81 19.51
N LEU A 149 -4.14 -12.05 18.26
CA LEU A 149 -4.61 -11.03 17.33
C LEU A 149 -5.98 -11.45 16.76
N ASP A 150 -6.99 -10.63 17.02
CA ASP A 150 -8.33 -10.82 16.45
C ASP A 150 -8.60 -9.82 15.33
N LEU A 151 -8.88 -10.33 14.13
CA LEU A 151 -9.22 -9.57 12.93
C LEU A 151 -10.57 -9.98 12.35
N THR A 152 -11.38 -10.74 13.09
CA THR A 152 -12.74 -11.15 12.68
C THR A 152 -13.64 -9.95 12.40
N GLY A 153 -14.71 -10.11 11.64
CA GLY A 153 -15.61 -9.02 11.26
C GLY A 153 -14.99 -7.92 10.39
N ASN A 154 -13.78 -8.10 9.84
CA ASN A 154 -13.16 -7.17 8.90
C ASN A 154 -13.30 -7.69 7.45
N PRO A 155 -13.50 -6.80 6.46
CA PRO A 155 -13.58 -7.17 5.05
C PRO A 155 -12.19 -7.49 4.44
N LEU A 156 -11.38 -8.29 5.13
CA LEU A 156 -10.00 -8.57 4.76
C LEU A 156 -9.92 -9.35 3.44
N ARG A 157 -9.09 -8.82 2.54
CA ARG A 157 -8.84 -9.37 1.20
C ARG A 157 -7.39 -9.72 0.98
N SER A 158 -6.43 -9.05 1.64
CA SER A 158 -5.01 -9.39 1.57
C SER A 158 -4.29 -9.13 2.89
N PHE A 159 -3.24 -9.91 3.14
CA PHE A 159 -2.45 -9.82 4.36
C PHE A 159 -0.97 -9.95 4.00
N ASP A 160 -0.36 -8.79 3.81
CA ASP A 160 1.01 -8.58 3.38
C ASP A 160 1.84 -8.08 4.57
N VAL A 161 2.83 -8.88 4.97
CA VAL A 161 3.57 -8.71 6.22
C VAL A 161 5.07 -8.68 6.00
N SER A 162 5.78 -8.07 6.94
CA SER A 162 7.24 -8.17 7.03
C SER A 162 7.66 -9.61 7.42
N PRO A 163 8.92 -10.00 7.17
CA PRO A 163 9.46 -11.26 7.69
C PRO A 163 9.39 -11.36 9.23
N ALA A 164 9.55 -10.25 9.95
CA ALA A 164 9.46 -10.20 11.41
C ALA A 164 8.04 -10.51 11.89
N THR A 165 7.04 -9.87 11.29
CA THR A 165 5.64 -10.16 11.60
C THR A 165 5.27 -11.60 11.21
N PHE A 166 5.73 -12.11 10.07
CA PHE A 166 5.52 -13.52 9.70
C PHE A 166 6.12 -14.49 10.72
N ALA A 167 7.33 -14.22 11.23
CA ALA A 167 7.94 -15.01 12.29
C ALA A 167 7.15 -14.96 13.62
N LEU A 168 6.47 -13.85 13.91
CA LEU A 168 5.56 -13.74 15.05
C LEU A 168 4.31 -14.63 14.86
N LEU A 169 3.67 -14.55 13.69
CA LEU A 169 2.45 -15.30 13.37
C LEU A 169 2.66 -16.83 13.34
N THR A 170 3.89 -17.29 13.08
CA THR A 170 4.23 -18.72 13.04
C THR A 170 4.63 -19.30 14.39
N LYS A 171 4.68 -18.50 15.47
CA LYS A 171 4.98 -19.00 16.83
C LYS A 171 3.90 -19.99 17.29
N PRO A 172 4.25 -21.04 18.07
CA PRO A 172 3.31 -22.09 18.45
C PRO A 172 2.16 -21.61 19.32
N ASN A 173 2.38 -20.58 20.14
CA ASN A 173 1.36 -20.01 21.03
C ASN A 173 0.65 -18.78 20.42
N PHE A 174 0.91 -18.47 19.14
CA PHE A 174 0.25 -17.36 18.48
C PHE A 174 -1.15 -17.77 18.02
N VAL A 175 -2.16 -16.99 18.40
CA VAL A 175 -3.56 -17.17 18.03
C VAL A 175 -3.96 -16.03 17.11
N LEU A 176 -4.14 -16.34 15.83
CA LEU A 176 -4.74 -15.43 14.86
C LEU A 176 -6.22 -15.79 14.69
N LYS A 177 -7.13 -14.83 14.77
CA LYS A 177 -8.55 -15.06 14.46
C LYS A 177 -8.94 -14.32 13.18
N LEU A 178 -9.54 -15.07 12.26
CA LEU A 178 -10.02 -14.61 10.96
C LEU A 178 -11.38 -15.24 10.70
N ASP A 179 -12.28 -14.52 10.04
CA ASP A 179 -13.60 -15.06 9.67
C ASP A 179 -13.51 -16.20 8.65
N ARG A 180 -12.48 -16.12 7.80
CA ARG A 180 -12.27 -17.04 6.69
C ARG A 180 -10.78 -17.15 6.36
N PRO A 181 -10.33 -18.29 5.82
CA PRO A 181 -8.97 -18.42 5.33
C PRO A 181 -8.72 -17.45 4.17
N LEU A 182 -7.51 -16.89 4.12
CA LEU A 182 -7.05 -16.08 2.99
C LEU A 182 -6.54 -17.01 1.90
N ALA A 183 -7.38 -17.26 0.90
CA ALA A 183 -7.09 -18.21 -0.17
C ALA A 183 -5.92 -17.75 -1.08
N ALA A 184 -5.37 -18.68 -1.86
CA ALA A 184 -4.20 -18.42 -2.70
C ALA A 184 -4.45 -17.39 -3.84
N ASP A 185 -5.70 -17.10 -4.17
CA ASP A 185 -6.07 -16.03 -5.10
C ASP A 185 -5.66 -14.64 -4.58
N VAL A 186 -5.64 -14.46 -3.26
CA VAL A 186 -5.12 -13.27 -2.56
C VAL A 186 -3.63 -13.06 -2.83
N VAL A 187 -2.89 -14.15 -3.01
CA VAL A 187 -1.45 -14.13 -3.35
C VAL A 187 -1.20 -13.77 -4.81
N ALA A 188 -2.20 -13.82 -5.70
CA ALA A 188 -1.98 -13.46 -7.11
C ALA A 188 -1.48 -12.01 -7.28
N THR A 189 -1.78 -11.13 -6.31
CA THR A 189 -1.28 -9.75 -6.24
C THR A 189 -0.10 -9.56 -5.28
N CYS A 190 0.46 -10.64 -4.73
CA CYS A 190 1.59 -10.61 -3.81
C CYS A 190 2.85 -10.10 -4.52
N VAL A 191 3.43 -9.02 -4.00
CA VAL A 191 4.69 -8.46 -4.47
C VAL A 191 5.89 -9.22 -3.89
N GLY A 192 5.72 -9.80 -2.70
CA GLY A 192 6.73 -10.59 -1.99
C GLY A 192 6.66 -12.10 -2.28
N ALA A 193 7.10 -12.89 -1.30
CA ALA A 193 7.02 -14.34 -1.34
C ALA A 193 5.74 -14.83 -0.65
N PRO A 194 4.86 -15.58 -1.33
CA PRO A 194 3.70 -16.14 -0.68
C PRO A 194 4.09 -17.31 0.23
N MET A 195 3.61 -17.26 1.46
CA MET A 195 3.88 -18.26 2.49
C MET A 195 2.56 -18.79 3.06
N LEU A 196 2.49 -20.10 3.30
CA LEU A 196 1.38 -20.70 4.04
C LEU A 196 1.59 -20.48 5.53
N LEU A 197 0.53 -20.09 6.24
CA LEU A 197 0.57 -19.96 7.69
C LEU A 197 0.37 -21.36 8.33
N PRO A 198 1.37 -21.93 9.04
CA PRO A 198 1.32 -23.33 9.49
C PRO A 198 0.15 -23.65 10.41
N ASN A 199 -0.23 -22.70 11.27
CA ASN A 199 -1.26 -22.88 12.28
C ASN A 199 -2.68 -22.53 11.78
N HIS A 200 -2.82 -22.08 10.52
CA HIS A 200 -4.10 -21.70 9.93
C HIS A 200 -4.28 -22.36 8.55
N PRO A 201 -5.10 -23.41 8.44
CA PRO A 201 -5.24 -24.15 7.19
C PRO A 201 -5.72 -23.23 6.07
N ASN A 202 -5.14 -23.39 4.88
CA ASN A 202 -5.48 -22.65 3.66
C ASN A 202 -5.37 -21.12 3.76
N THR A 203 -4.61 -20.61 4.73
CA THR A 203 -4.34 -19.17 4.87
C THR A 203 -2.96 -18.85 4.32
N TYR A 204 -2.93 -18.09 3.24
CA TYR A 204 -1.71 -17.62 2.59
C TYR A 204 -1.45 -16.15 2.92
N LEU A 205 -0.20 -15.84 3.24
CA LEU A 205 0.29 -14.50 3.52
C LEU A 205 1.32 -14.10 2.48
N CYS A 206 1.38 -12.82 2.13
CA CYS A 206 2.46 -12.30 1.31
C CYS A 206 3.58 -11.78 2.21
N VAL A 207 4.74 -12.44 2.24
CA VAL A 207 5.89 -11.98 3.02
C VAL A 207 6.77 -11.12 2.14
N TYR A 208 6.87 -9.84 2.47
CA TYR A 208 7.63 -8.87 1.70
C TYR A 208 8.75 -8.25 2.54
N ASN A 209 10.00 -8.40 2.09
CA ASN A 209 11.21 -7.91 2.76
C ASN A 209 11.69 -6.54 2.22
N GLY A 210 10.88 -5.85 1.43
CA GLY A 210 11.33 -4.59 0.84
C GLY A 210 11.64 -3.58 1.92
N SER A 211 12.88 -3.11 1.90
CA SER A 211 13.35 -1.96 2.63
C SER A 211 12.48 -0.75 2.30
N HIS A 212 12.54 0.26 3.16
CA HIS A 212 11.70 1.44 3.24
C HIS A 212 11.58 2.33 1.97
N GLU A 213 12.07 1.89 0.79
CA GLU A 213 12.22 2.69 -0.44
C GLU A 213 11.70 2.05 -1.76
N ASP A 214 11.20 0.81 -1.74
CA ASP A 214 10.79 0.11 -2.98
C ASP A 214 9.41 0.49 -3.56
N VAL A 215 8.80 1.60 -3.11
CA VAL A 215 7.63 2.16 -3.80
C VAL A 215 8.03 2.62 -5.22
N SER A 216 9.27 3.08 -5.39
CA SER A 216 9.79 3.57 -6.68
C SER A 216 10.00 2.45 -7.69
N SER A 217 10.60 1.33 -7.28
CA SER A 217 10.83 0.14 -8.13
C SER A 217 9.53 -0.50 -8.61
N MET A 218 8.43 -0.34 -7.86
CA MET A 218 7.09 -0.81 -8.21
C MET A 218 6.50 -0.05 -9.42
N ALA A 219 6.68 1.28 -9.48
CA ALA A 219 6.27 2.07 -10.65
C ALA A 219 7.06 1.65 -11.90
N PHE A 220 8.36 1.38 -11.76
CA PHE A 220 9.21 0.94 -12.87
C PHE A 220 8.81 -0.44 -13.40
N ALA A 221 8.39 -1.39 -12.57
CA ALA A 221 7.97 -2.72 -13.03
C ALA A 221 6.68 -2.69 -13.86
N PHE A 222 5.69 -1.89 -13.45
CA PHE A 222 4.47 -1.67 -14.25
C PHE A 222 4.80 -0.92 -15.54
N LEU A 223 5.57 0.18 -15.46
CA LEU A 223 5.99 0.96 -16.63
C LEU A 223 6.82 0.14 -17.62
N ALA A 224 7.71 -0.74 -17.14
CA ALA A 224 8.55 -1.59 -17.99
C ALA A 224 7.73 -2.57 -18.85
N LYS A 225 6.65 -3.12 -18.30
CA LYS A 225 5.74 -3.99 -19.10
C LYS A 225 5.07 -3.20 -20.23
N TYR A 226 4.63 -1.98 -19.97
CA TYR A 226 4.02 -1.12 -20.99
C TYR A 226 5.03 -0.61 -22.01
N THR A 227 6.27 -0.30 -21.60
CA THR A 227 7.31 0.14 -22.53
C THR A 227 7.75 -0.98 -23.47
N ILE A 228 7.86 -2.22 -22.99
CA ILE A 228 8.17 -3.39 -23.83
C ILE A 228 7.10 -3.58 -24.90
N VAL A 229 5.82 -3.47 -24.54
CA VAL A 229 4.69 -3.58 -25.50
C VAL A 229 4.73 -2.46 -26.53
N LEU A 230 4.99 -1.21 -26.11
CA LEU A 230 5.12 -0.07 -27.01
C LEU A 230 6.31 -0.21 -27.98
N VAL A 231 7.46 -0.69 -27.50
CA VAL A 231 8.63 -0.95 -28.33
C VAL A 231 8.35 -2.07 -29.34
N ALA A 232 7.69 -3.15 -28.92
CA ALA A 232 7.31 -4.24 -29.82
C ALA A 232 6.35 -3.75 -30.92
N LEU A 233 5.33 -2.96 -30.57
CA LEU A 233 4.44 -2.32 -31.53
C LEU A 233 5.19 -1.43 -32.52
N PHE A 234 6.15 -0.63 -32.04
CA PHE A 234 6.97 0.23 -32.90
C PHE A 234 7.83 -0.57 -33.88
N VAL A 235 8.47 -1.65 -33.41
CA VAL A 235 9.26 -2.55 -34.27
C VAL A 235 8.40 -3.20 -35.33
N VAL A 236 7.21 -3.71 -34.97
CA VAL A 236 6.25 -4.26 -35.93
C VAL A 236 5.86 -3.22 -36.97
N LEU A 237 5.54 -1.99 -36.54
CA LEU A 237 5.24 -0.87 -37.44
C LEU A 237 6.39 -0.56 -38.40
N MET A 238 7.64 -0.58 -37.91
CA MET A 238 8.82 -0.39 -38.74
C MET A 238 9.00 -1.52 -39.76
N VAL A 239 8.84 -2.78 -39.36
CA VAL A 239 8.93 -3.94 -40.25
C VAL A 239 7.85 -3.87 -41.32
N VAL A 240 6.61 -3.58 -40.93
CA VAL A 240 5.47 -3.40 -41.85
C VAL A 240 5.75 -2.26 -42.83
N ARG A 241 6.20 -1.09 -42.34
CA ARG A 241 6.58 0.04 -43.21
C ARG A 241 7.71 -0.35 -44.18
N ARG A 242 8.74 -1.06 -43.72
CA ARG A 242 9.85 -1.52 -44.55
C ARG A 242 9.39 -2.54 -45.59
N TYR A 243 8.50 -3.44 -45.22
CA TYR A 243 7.89 -4.42 -46.11
C TYR A 243 7.07 -3.72 -47.21
N PHE A 244 6.19 -2.78 -46.83
CA PHE A 244 5.38 -2.03 -47.79
C PHE A 244 6.22 -1.14 -48.71
N ARG A 245 7.26 -0.44 -48.20
CA ARG A 245 8.20 0.30 -49.07
C ARG A 245 8.88 -0.60 -50.08
N ARG A 246 9.46 -1.72 -49.64
CA ARG A 246 10.10 -2.68 -50.55
C ARG A 246 9.12 -3.22 -51.60
N ARG A 247 7.86 -3.45 -51.22
CA ARG A 247 6.82 -3.89 -52.14
C ARG A 247 6.45 -2.80 -53.15
N LEU A 248 6.38 -1.54 -52.73
CA LEU A 248 6.17 -0.38 -53.61
C LEU A 248 7.33 -0.18 -54.58
N ASP A 249 8.58 -0.26 -54.11
CA ASP A 249 9.77 -0.16 -54.96
C ASP A 249 9.80 -1.26 -56.04
N ARG A 250 9.49 -2.51 -55.64
CA ARG A 250 9.35 -3.61 -56.61
C ARG A 250 8.22 -3.36 -57.62
N ARG A 251 7.09 -2.78 -57.20
CA ARG A 251 6.00 -2.39 -58.13
C ARG A 251 6.43 -1.29 -59.08
N MET A 252 7.16 -0.27 -58.64
CA MET A 252 7.65 0.81 -59.51
C MET A 252 8.64 0.31 -60.57
N GLN A 253 9.48 -0.68 -60.25
CA GLN A 253 10.39 -1.30 -61.23
C GLN A 253 9.67 -2.14 -62.30
N LEU A 254 8.43 -2.56 -62.06
CA LEU A 254 7.60 -3.33 -63.00
C LEU A 254 6.64 -2.45 -63.82
N MET A 255 6.60 -1.14 -63.57
CA MET A 255 5.86 -0.22 -64.43
C MET A 255 6.67 0.01 -65.71
N PRO A 256 6.07 -0.16 -66.92
CA PRO A 256 6.74 0.23 -68.15
C PRO A 256 7.17 1.69 -68.05
N ARG A 257 8.47 1.96 -68.16
CA ARG A 257 8.94 3.32 -68.40
C ARG A 257 8.56 3.64 -69.84
N ASP A 258 7.56 4.49 -70.03
CA ASP A 258 7.34 5.14 -71.32
C ASP A 258 8.51 6.09 -71.58
N THR A 259 9.59 5.54 -72.16
CA THR A 259 10.70 6.34 -72.68
C THR A 259 10.24 7.00 -73.97
N TYR A 260 9.90 8.29 -73.89
CA TYR A 260 9.75 9.16 -75.05
C TYR A 260 11.09 9.27 -75.78
N LEU A 261 11.30 8.45 -76.80
CA LEU A 261 12.37 8.59 -77.77
C LEU A 261 11.93 9.59 -78.83
N SER A 262 12.41 10.84 -78.73
CA SER A 262 12.38 11.77 -79.87
C SER A 262 13.45 11.32 -80.87
N SER A 263 13.02 10.67 -81.96
CA SER A 263 13.90 10.28 -83.06
C SER A 263 14.38 11.53 -83.79
N ASN A 264 15.64 11.91 -83.62
CA ASN A 264 16.34 12.74 -84.60
C ASN A 264 17.18 11.79 -85.46
N CYS A 265 16.75 11.61 -86.70
CA CYS A 265 17.32 10.65 -87.64
C CYS A 265 18.75 11.00 -88.06
N ASN A 266 19.54 9.93 -88.24
CA ASN A 266 20.57 9.67 -89.25
C ASN A 266 21.59 10.78 -89.58
N PHE A 267 22.87 10.43 -89.44
CA PHE A 267 23.67 10.03 -90.61
C PHE A 267 25.00 9.45 -90.10
N LEU A 268 25.31 8.21 -90.50
CA LEU A 268 26.56 7.48 -90.22
C LEU A 268 26.65 6.85 -88.81
N ASP A 269 26.18 5.61 -88.68
CA ASP A 269 27.00 4.55 -88.09
C ASP A 269 26.40 3.19 -88.47
N ASN A 270 27.14 2.51 -89.34
CA ASN A 270 26.74 1.34 -90.11
C ASN A 270 27.09 0.03 -89.38
N GLU A 271 26.64 -0.15 -88.14
CA GLU A 271 26.71 -1.47 -87.48
C GLU A 271 25.43 -1.82 -86.69
N PRO A 272 24.82 -3.01 -86.90
CA PRO A 272 23.65 -3.42 -86.16
C PRO A 272 24.01 -3.71 -84.70
N ILE A 273 23.53 -2.86 -83.79
CA ILE A 273 23.74 -2.99 -82.34
C ILE A 273 23.08 -4.28 -81.83
N GLN A 274 23.89 -5.28 -81.47
CA GLN A 274 23.40 -6.52 -80.84
C GLN A 274 23.05 -6.28 -79.37
N TYR A 275 21.81 -6.59 -78.98
CA TYR A 275 21.39 -6.59 -77.58
C TYR A 275 21.66 -7.94 -76.93
N ARG A 276 22.57 -7.98 -75.93
CA ARG A 276 22.82 -9.18 -75.11
C ARG A 276 22.10 -9.04 -73.76
N GLN A 277 21.11 -9.89 -73.52
CA GLN A 277 20.40 -9.95 -72.25
C GLN A 277 20.98 -11.06 -71.38
N THR A 278 21.62 -10.73 -70.26
CA THR A 278 22.06 -11.72 -69.25
C THR A 278 21.01 -11.85 -68.16
N VAL A 279 20.35 -13.00 -68.12
CA VAL A 279 19.42 -13.37 -67.05
C VAL A 279 20.18 -14.19 -66.00
N GLN A 280 20.35 -13.64 -64.79
CA GLN A 280 20.85 -14.43 -63.66
C GLN A 280 19.67 -15.14 -62.98
N LEU A 281 19.72 -16.48 -62.95
CA LEU A 281 18.79 -17.30 -62.17
C LEU A 281 19.15 -17.24 -60.68
N PRO A 282 18.17 -17.29 -59.75
CA PRO A 282 18.43 -17.28 -58.32
C PRO A 282 19.11 -18.59 -57.89
N ARG A 283 20.18 -18.51 -57.07
CA ARG A 283 20.77 -19.69 -56.43
C ARG A 283 19.76 -20.30 -55.46
N GLN A 284 19.65 -21.64 -55.52
CA GLN A 284 18.92 -22.49 -54.57
C GLN A 284 19.52 -22.41 -53.17
#